data_AF-A0A2N2M8C5-F1
#
_entry.id   AF-A0A2N2M8C5-F1
#
_cell.length_a   1.000
_cell.length_b   1.000
_cell.length_c   1.000
_cell.angle_alpha   90.00
_cell.angle_beta   90.00
_cell.angle_gamma   90.00
#
_symmetry.space_group_name_H-M   'P 1'
#
loop_
_entity.id
_entity.type
_entity.pdbx_description
1 polymer ?
#
loop_
_entity_poly.entity_id
_entity_poly.type
_entity_poly.pdbx_seq_one_letter_code
_entity_poly.pdbx_strand_id
1 'polypeptide(L)'
;SVSARTEKAIFWAMSLHPDDRPGSVDEFRDALIGSRPVTIPSGIRIQSKPRILQNRTEIATLLGTVGVALLALVFTLLRPSF
;
A
#
# COMPACT_ATOMS: atom_id res chain seq x y z
N SER A 1 -3.98 -18.13 13.85
CA SER A 1 -4.52 -19.46 13.54
C SER A 1 -5.49 -19.33 12.38
N VAL A 2 -5.51 -20.31 11.48
CA VAL A 2 -6.50 -20.38 10.39
C VAL A 2 -7.73 -21.10 10.94
N SER A 3 -8.94 -20.73 10.47
CA SER A 3 -10.16 -21.39 10.91
C SER A 3 -10.37 -22.72 10.16
N ALA A 4 -10.94 -23.72 10.82
CA ALA A 4 -11.26 -25.01 10.18
C ALA A 4 -12.18 -24.87 8.95
N ARG A 5 -13.00 -23.81 8.90
CA ARG A 5 -13.80 -23.46 7.71
C ARG A 5 -12.89 -23.06 6.55
N THR A 6 -11.95 -22.16 6.81
CA THR A 6 -11.00 -21.68 5.81
C THR A 6 -10.17 -22.82 5.24
N GLU A 7 -9.71 -23.75 6.08
CA GLU A 7 -8.97 -24.93 5.65
C GLU A 7 -9.80 -25.82 4.70
N LYS A 8 -11.05 -26.14 5.07
CA LYS A 8 -11.95 -26.93 4.23
C LYS A 8 -12.26 -26.25 2.90
N ALA A 9 -12.51 -24.94 2.92
CA ALA A 9 -12.77 -24.17 1.70
C ALA A 9 -11.55 -24.19 0.77
N ILE A 10 -10.33 -24.03 1.29
CA ILE A 10 -9.09 -24.10 0.50
C ILE A 10 -8.89 -25.50 -0.07
N PHE A 11 -9.07 -26.56 0.71
CA PHE A 11 -8.96 -27.94 0.20
C PHE A 11 -9.96 -28.22 -0.91
N TRP A 12 -11.21 -27.76 -0.76
CA TRP A 12 -12.24 -27.87 -1.78
C TRP A 12 -11.88 -27.11 -3.07
N ALA A 13 -11.30 -25.92 -2.96
CA ALA A 13 -10.83 -25.17 -4.12
C ALA A 13 -9.62 -25.81 -4.84
N MET A 14 -8.88 -26.68 -4.16
CA MET A 14 -7.72 -27.42 -4.70
C MET A 14 -8.07 -28.81 -5.24
N SER A 15 -9.35 -29.18 -5.29
CA SER A 15 -9.79 -30.46 -5.85
C SER A 15 -9.25 -30.66 -7.27
N LEU A 16 -8.75 -31.87 -7.56
CA LEU A 16 -8.18 -32.22 -8.87
C LEU A 16 -9.26 -32.27 -9.97
N HIS A 17 -10.48 -32.69 -9.63
CA HIS A 17 -11.57 -32.78 -10.56
C HIS A 17 -12.27 -31.43 -10.74
N PRO A 18 -12.51 -30.96 -11.98
CA PRO A 18 -13.12 -29.66 -12.23
C PRO A 18 -14.58 -29.53 -11.77
N ASP A 19 -15.24 -30.65 -11.45
CA ASP A 19 -16.61 -30.68 -10.91
C ASP A 19 -16.63 -30.63 -9.36
N ASP A 20 -15.50 -30.97 -8.72
CA ASP A 20 -15.37 -31.01 -7.26
C ASP A 20 -14.85 -29.68 -6.66
N ARG A 21 -14.71 -28.65 -7.50
CA ARG A 21 -14.28 -27.30 -7.13
C ARG A 21 -15.47 -26.33 -7.16
N PRO A 22 -15.39 -25.17 -6.48
CA PRO A 22 -16.41 -24.13 -6.59
C PRO A 22 -16.64 -23.73 -8.05
N GLY A 23 -17.91 -23.66 -8.45
CA GLY A 23 -18.32 -23.29 -9.80
C GLY A 23 -18.12 -21.80 -10.09
N SER A 24 -17.96 -20.97 -9.05
CA SER A 24 -17.70 -19.54 -9.17
C SER A 24 -16.87 -18.98 -8.01
N VAL A 25 -16.31 -17.79 -8.23
CA VAL A 25 -15.55 -17.06 -7.20
C VAL A 25 -16.46 -16.63 -6.04
N ASP A 26 -17.72 -16.29 -6.30
CA ASP A 26 -18.68 -15.91 -5.26
C ASP A 26 -19.01 -17.08 -4.34
N GLU A 27 -19.19 -18.28 -4.90
CA GLU A 27 -19.41 -19.51 -4.14
C GLU A 27 -18.21 -19.86 -3.24
N PHE A 28 -16.99 -19.67 -3.76
CA PHE A 28 -15.78 -19.83 -2.97
C PHE A 28 -15.67 -18.79 -1.84
N ARG A 29 -16.03 -17.53 -2.14
CA ARG A 29 -16.03 -16.44 -1.14
C ARG A 29 -17.02 -16.72 -0.02
N ASP A 30 -18.19 -17.24 -0.35
CA ASP A 30 -19.22 -17.64 0.61
C ASP A 30 -18.75 -18.81 1.49
N ALA A 31 -18.03 -19.78 0.93
CA ALA A 31 -17.43 -20.86 1.73
C ALA A 31 -16.33 -20.36 2.68
N LEU A 32 -15.53 -19.36 2.26
CA LEU A 32 -14.45 -18.79 3.06
C LEU A 32 -14.96 -17.92 4.22
N ILE A 33 -15.87 -16.99 3.94
CA ILE A 33 -16.23 -15.88 4.85
C ILE A 33 -17.71 -15.98 5.31
N GLY A 34 -18.52 -16.78 4.63
CA GLY A 34 -19.97 -16.90 4.83
C GLY A 34 -20.75 -15.86 4.02
N SER A 35 -22.04 -16.11 3.84
CA SER A 35 -23.00 -15.22 3.16
C SER A 35 -23.36 -13.94 3.94
N ARG A 36 -22.61 -13.65 5.01
CA ARG A 36 -22.81 -12.42 5.77
C ARG A 36 -22.30 -11.29 4.88
N PRO A 37 -23.00 -10.15 4.77
CA PRO A 37 -22.44 -8.99 4.11
C PRO A 37 -21.13 -8.65 4.83
N VAL A 38 -20.01 -8.96 4.19
CA VAL A 38 -18.71 -8.51 4.66
C VAL A 38 -18.75 -7.03 4.38
N THR A 39 -19.16 -6.24 5.37
CA THR A 39 -18.90 -4.82 5.39
C THR A 39 -17.40 -4.69 5.50
N ILE A 40 -16.70 -4.82 4.37
CA ILE A 40 -15.32 -4.40 4.24
C ILE A 40 -15.41 -2.90 4.48
N PRO A 41 -14.93 -2.36 5.62
CA PRO A 41 -14.92 -0.92 5.81
C PRO A 41 -14.16 -0.36 4.62
N SER A 42 -14.88 0.35 3.76
CA SER A 42 -14.40 0.86 2.49
C SER A 42 -13.25 1.81 2.75
N GLY A 43 -12.03 1.26 2.81
CA GLY A 43 -10.79 1.97 3.06
C GLY A 43 -10.82 2.86 4.29
N ILE A 44 -10.09 2.47 5.34
CA ILE A 44 -9.33 3.51 6.05
C ILE A 44 -8.41 4.09 4.97
N ARG A 45 -8.85 5.17 4.32
CA ARG A 45 -7.93 6.07 3.61
C ARG A 45 -7.09 6.64 4.72
N ILE A 46 -6.02 5.91 5.05
CA ILE A 46 -4.93 6.45 5.85
C ILE A 46 -4.49 7.62 5.00
N GLN A 47 -4.94 8.82 5.37
CA GLN A 47 -4.38 10.04 4.83
C GLN A 47 -2.90 9.91 5.16
N SER A 48 -2.12 9.52 4.18
CA SER A 48 -0.68 9.49 4.28
C SER A 48 -0.30 10.93 4.50
N LYS A 49 -0.11 11.32 5.77
CA LYS A 49 0.51 12.59 6.09
C LYS A 49 1.76 12.68 5.21
N PRO A 50 2.02 13.82 4.56
CA PRO A 50 3.19 13.94 3.69
C PRO A 50 4.42 13.52 4.48
N ARG A 51 4.97 12.38 4.11
CA ARG A 51 6.01 11.64 4.84
C ARG A 51 7.28 12.47 5.08
N ILE A 52 7.41 13.52 4.27
CA ILE A 52 8.43 14.57 4.28
C ILE A 52 8.58 15.25 5.64
N LEU A 53 7.52 15.37 6.44
CA LEU A 53 7.59 15.99 7.79
C LEU A 53 7.81 14.98 8.94
N GLN A 54 7.83 13.68 8.66
CA GLN A 54 7.95 12.67 9.71
C GLN A 54 9.41 12.37 10.08
N ASN A 55 10.33 12.53 9.12
CA ASN A 55 11.71 12.08 9.27
C ASN A 55 12.66 13.27 9.50
N ARG A 56 13.33 13.33 10.65
CA ARG A 56 14.29 14.41 10.98
C ARG A 56 15.44 14.50 9.98
N THR A 57 15.85 13.36 9.43
CA THR A 57 16.90 13.28 8.41
C THR A 57 16.48 13.90 7.09
N GLU A 58 15.21 13.74 6.68
CA GLU A 58 14.66 14.34 5.45
C GLU A 58 14.60 15.87 5.55
N ILE A 59 14.31 16.40 6.75
CA ILE A 59 14.33 17.85 6.97
C ILE A 59 15.75 18.40 6.87
N ALA A 60 16.73 17.70 7.47
CA ALA A 60 18.13 18.11 7.42
C ALA A 60 18.69 18.07 5.98
N THR A 61 18.37 17.03 5.20
CA THR A 61 18.79 16.95 3.80
C THR A 61 18.13 18.02 2.96
N LEU A 62 16.83 18.29 3.15
CA LEU A 62 16.11 19.33 2.43
C LEU A 62 16.68 20.72 2.72
N LEU A 63 16.97 21.04 3.99
CA LEU A 63 17.64 22.28 4.38
C LEU A 63 19.01 22.42 3.72
N GLY A 64 19.80 21.34 3.71
CA GLY A 64 21.11 21.31 3.05
C GLY A 64 21.00 21.57 1.54
N THR A 65 20.08 20.88 0.85
CA THR A 65 19.85 21.05 -0.60
C THR A 65 19.39 22.46 -0.93
N VAL A 66 18.45 23.02 -0.17
CA VAL A 66 17.98 24.40 -0.37
C VAL A 66 19.12 25.40 -0.13
N GLY A 67 19.93 25.20 0.92
CA GLY A 67 21.09 26.04 1.20
C GLY A 67 22.12 26.04 0.08
N VAL A 68 22.47 24.86 -0.45
CA VAL A 68 23.40 24.73 -1.59
C VAL A 68 22.82 25.37 -2.85
N ALA A 69 21.52 25.17 -3.13
CA ALA A 69 20.86 25.77 -4.28
C ALA A 69 20.87 27.31 -4.22
N LEU A 70 20.63 27.90 -3.04
CA LEU A 70 20.70 29.35 -2.83
C LEU A 70 22.14 29.87 -2.98
N LEU A 71 23.13 29.16 -2.44
CA LEU A 71 24.54 29.53 -2.63
C LEU A 71 24.92 29.50 -4.11
N ALA A 72 24.53 28.45 -4.84
CA ALA A 72 24.75 28.35 -6.28
C ALA A 72 24.06 29.49 -7.05
N LEU A 73 22.84 29.87 -6.64
CA LEU A 73 22.12 31.00 -7.22
C LEU A 73 22.85 32.32 -6.98
N VAL A 74 23.33 32.56 -5.76
CA VAL A 74 24.11 33.75 -5.40
C VAL A 74 25.41 33.81 -6.22
N PHE A 75 26.15 32.70 -6.32
CA PHE A 75 27.34 32.64 -7.17
C PHE A 75 27.03 32.89 -8.64
N THR A 76 25.90 32.41 -9.13
CA THR A 76 25.44 32.64 -10.51
C THR A 76 25.11 34.11 -10.76
N LEU A 77 24.47 34.78 -9.80
CA LEU A 77 24.14 36.20 -9.88
C LEU A 77 25.36 37.11 -9.72
N LEU A 78 26.31 36.70 -8.89
CA LEU A 78 27.57 37.43 -8.66
C LEU A 78 28.61 37.15 -9.74
N ARG A 79 28.40 36.15 -10.61
CA ARG A 79 29.28 35.90 -11.74
C ARG A 79 29.23 37.13 -12.66
N PRO A 80 30.31 37.92 -12.76
CA PRO A 80 30.33 39.02 -13.70
C PRO A 80 30.28 38.43 -15.10
N SER A 81 29.26 38.82 -15.87
CA SER A 81 29.13 38.52 -17.29
C SER A 81 30.22 39.29 -18.05
N PHE A 82 31.41 38.71 -18.14
CA PHE A 82 32.44 39.04 -19.13
C PHE A 82 32.43 37.97 -20.23
#